data_AF-A0A7V8VUG7-F1
#
_entry.id   AF-A0A7V8VUG7-F1
#
_cell.length_a   1.000
_cell.length_b   1.000
_cell.length_c   1.000
_cell.angle_alpha   90.00
_cell.angle_beta   90.00
_cell.angle_gamma   90.00
#
_symmetry.space_group_name_H-M   'P 1'
#
loop_
_entity.id
_entity.type
_entity.pdbx_description
1 polymer ?
#
loop_
_entity_poly.entity_id
_entity_poly.type
_entity_poly.pdbx_seq_one_letter_code
_entity_poly.pdbx_strand_id
1 'polypeptide(L)'
;MQSNAESNKNSTVTERSSGREMRWIADAYEQAQRVRVQTGERIRAVLQARDETWRSAEPAAGDAETMLKQIRSGKSEGPVPLLGRTYRRHWEAEQEMAQAMRQALQDHPAWPWLEQVKGIGPTLAGKLVARLDATRADTPSAFWAYCGLATVPGVEYRCRTCGYTASFPESYRVSGAHTRLGGRGRCSGQIEVSRTEGVRVAQPKPARGQRASYDQYAKKVCYLIGTSFLKSGGAYSDYYRREKAKLEAERPGWATARRHLTALRKTEKLFLSHLWLVWRAALDLPLTQPYAGAQQDPTEITDPWAMVEPAGAAPESGSSPTLVTGDDEGALARPVSRAAAAIRPPSAPPKRISRTRLMP
;
A
#
# COMPACT_ATOMS: atom_id res chain seq x y z
N MET A 1 -40.20 1.48 24.57
CA MET A 1 -39.83 1.14 23.17
C MET A 1 -39.36 2.35 22.35
N GLN A 2 -39.88 3.56 22.55
CA GLN A 2 -39.42 4.76 21.83
C GLN A 2 -38.03 5.27 22.29
N SER A 3 -37.67 5.11 23.57
CA SER A 3 -36.36 5.54 24.11
C SER A 3 -35.14 4.82 23.50
N ASN A 4 -35.22 3.50 23.26
CA ASN A 4 -34.12 2.74 22.65
C ASN A 4 -33.92 3.09 21.17
N ALA A 5 -34.96 3.53 20.46
CA ALA A 5 -34.88 3.89 19.05
C ALA A 5 -34.25 5.29 18.85
N GLU A 6 -34.43 6.21 19.79
CA GLU A 6 -33.80 7.54 19.77
C GLU A 6 -32.33 7.49 20.21
N SER A 7 -32.00 6.70 21.24
CA SER A 7 -30.62 6.46 21.65
C SER A 7 -29.77 5.85 20.52
N ASN A 8 -30.35 4.90 19.76
CA ASN A 8 -29.67 4.27 18.62
C ASN A 8 -29.55 5.19 17.39
N LYS A 9 -30.45 6.16 17.23
CA LYS A 9 -30.34 7.20 16.19
C LYS A 9 -29.26 8.24 16.53
N ASN A 10 -29.11 8.60 17.80
CA ASN A 10 -28.10 9.57 18.22
C ASN A 10 -26.68 8.96 18.22
N SER A 11 -26.51 7.69 18.61
CA SER A 11 -25.21 7.00 18.48
C SER A 11 -24.77 6.89 17.01
N THR A 12 -25.67 6.47 16.12
CA THR A 12 -25.36 6.35 14.68
C THR A 12 -25.05 7.68 13.98
N VAL A 13 -25.63 8.80 14.44
CA VAL A 13 -25.30 10.14 13.93
C VAL A 13 -23.92 10.60 14.41
N THR A 14 -23.61 10.40 15.70
CA THR A 14 -22.31 10.76 16.31
C THR A 14 -21.15 9.93 15.72
N GLU A 15 -21.37 8.64 15.46
CA GLU A 15 -20.40 7.77 14.79
C GLU A 15 -20.15 8.21 13.33
N ARG A 16 -21.21 8.60 12.61
CA ARG A 16 -21.09 9.11 11.24
C ARG A 16 -20.36 10.45 11.17
N SER A 17 -20.50 11.31 12.19
CA SER A 17 -19.69 12.54 12.28
C SER A 17 -18.23 12.23 12.61
N SER A 18 -17.95 11.33 13.54
CA SER A 18 -16.59 10.93 13.89
C SER A 18 -15.85 10.28 12.71
N GLY A 19 -16.51 9.39 11.96
CA GLY A 19 -15.94 8.79 10.75
C GLY A 19 -15.66 9.81 9.63
N ARG A 20 -16.50 10.85 9.49
CA ARG A 20 -16.25 11.96 8.55
C ARG A 20 -15.08 12.82 9.00
N GLU A 21 -14.96 13.09 10.29
CA GLU A 21 -13.86 13.85 10.87
C GLU A 21 -12.51 13.14 10.67
N MET A 22 -12.44 11.82 10.97
CA MET A 22 -11.25 11.01 10.71
C MET A 22 -10.80 11.09 9.24
N ARG A 23 -11.75 11.13 8.31
CA ARG A 23 -11.45 11.29 6.89
C ARG A 23 -10.83 12.65 6.56
N TRP A 24 -11.37 13.73 7.11
CA TRP A 24 -10.81 15.07 6.92
C TRP A 24 -9.40 15.18 7.51
N ILE A 25 -9.17 14.62 8.70
CA ILE A 25 -7.85 14.59 9.33
C ILE A 25 -6.85 13.79 8.49
N ALA A 26 -7.24 12.62 7.97
CA ALA A 26 -6.39 11.81 7.10
C ALA A 26 -6.05 12.51 5.78
N ASP A 27 -7.04 13.14 5.14
CA ASP A 27 -6.84 13.90 3.91
C ASP A 27 -5.95 15.15 4.15
N ALA A 28 -6.09 15.83 5.29
CA ALA A 28 -5.26 16.97 5.69
C ALA A 28 -3.80 16.54 5.96
N TYR A 29 -3.60 15.44 6.69
CA TYR A 29 -2.27 14.87 6.91
C TYR A 29 -1.56 14.53 5.60
N GLU A 30 -2.27 13.91 4.65
CA GLU A 30 -1.71 13.60 3.32
C GLU A 30 -1.32 14.85 2.52
N GLN A 31 -2.12 15.91 2.59
CA GLN A 31 -1.79 17.18 1.97
C GLN A 31 -0.52 17.79 2.58
N ALA A 32 -0.45 17.85 3.92
CA ALA A 32 0.73 18.34 4.63
C ALA A 32 1.99 17.53 4.29
N GLN A 33 1.89 16.20 4.33
CA GLN A 33 2.97 15.29 3.96
C GLN A 33 3.43 15.49 2.52
N ARG A 34 2.50 15.65 1.56
CA ARG A 34 2.84 15.87 0.14
C ARG A 34 3.64 17.15 -0.03
N VAL A 35 3.16 18.26 0.54
CA VAL A 35 3.82 19.56 0.40
C VAL A 35 5.20 19.55 1.07
N ARG A 36 5.32 18.93 2.25
CA ARG A 36 6.62 18.76 2.90
C ARG A 36 7.59 17.93 2.04
N VAL A 37 7.16 16.79 1.52
CA VAL A 37 8.01 15.94 0.65
C VAL A 37 8.43 16.72 -0.60
N GLN A 38 7.52 17.45 -1.24
CA GLN A 38 7.83 18.28 -2.40
C GLN A 38 8.86 19.36 -2.09
N THR A 39 8.71 20.07 -0.98
CA THR A 39 9.68 21.08 -0.54
C THR A 39 11.03 20.45 -0.18
N GLY A 40 11.02 19.27 0.45
CA GLY A 40 12.22 18.49 0.73
C GLY A 40 12.96 18.06 -0.54
N GLU A 41 12.24 17.59 -1.57
CA GLU A 41 12.82 17.25 -2.87
C GLU A 41 13.46 18.46 -3.55
N ARG A 42 12.89 19.66 -3.41
CA ARG A 42 13.52 20.90 -3.91
C ARG A 42 14.84 21.18 -3.20
N ILE A 43 14.89 21.03 -1.88
CA ILE A 43 16.13 21.16 -1.10
C ILE A 43 17.16 20.12 -1.55
N ARG A 44 16.75 18.85 -1.75
CA ARG A 44 17.63 17.80 -2.28
C ARG A 44 18.17 18.15 -3.67
N ALA A 45 17.32 18.68 -4.55
CA ALA A 45 17.72 19.07 -5.90
C ALA A 45 18.79 20.18 -5.88
N VAL A 46 18.66 21.17 -5.00
CA VAL A 46 19.67 22.22 -4.81
C VAL A 46 20.99 21.63 -4.28
N LEU A 47 20.94 20.80 -3.23
CA LEU A 47 22.14 20.17 -2.65
C LEU A 47 22.88 19.26 -3.65
N GLN A 48 22.14 18.59 -4.52
CA GLN A 48 22.70 17.70 -5.55
C GLN A 48 23.10 18.44 -6.84
N ALA A 49 23.06 19.77 -6.86
CA ALA A 49 23.29 20.61 -8.04
C ALA A 49 22.42 20.19 -9.26
N ARG A 50 21.24 19.62 -9.01
CA ARG A 50 20.25 19.24 -10.02
C ARG A 50 19.29 20.39 -10.37
N ASP A 51 19.32 21.44 -9.56
CA ASP A 51 18.60 22.68 -9.81
C ASP A 51 19.62 23.80 -10.09
N GLU A 52 19.77 24.15 -11.36
CA GLU A 52 20.72 25.17 -11.83
C GLU A 52 20.21 26.60 -11.63
N THR A 53 18.93 26.77 -11.27
CA THR A 53 18.31 28.09 -11.08
C THR A 53 18.82 28.79 -9.82
N TRP A 54 19.25 28.03 -8.82
CA TRP A 54 19.85 28.54 -7.60
C TRP A 54 21.37 28.31 -7.62
N ARG A 55 22.14 29.33 -7.97
CA ARG A 55 23.61 29.33 -7.85
C ARG A 55 24.00 29.90 -6.49
N SER A 56 24.25 29.03 -5.50
CA SER A 56 24.95 29.48 -4.29
C SER A 56 26.43 29.75 -4.61
N ALA A 57 27.03 30.74 -3.93
CA ALA A 57 28.45 31.04 -4.06
C ALA A 57 29.35 29.89 -3.57
N GLU A 58 28.82 29.04 -2.69
CA GLU A 58 29.46 27.83 -2.21
C GLU A 58 28.59 26.61 -2.51
N PRO A 59 29.13 25.52 -3.08
CA PRO A 59 28.39 24.27 -3.22
C PRO A 59 28.06 23.77 -1.82
N ALA A 60 26.77 23.61 -1.53
CA ALA A 60 26.32 23.05 -0.26
C ALA A 60 26.66 21.55 -0.24
N ALA A 61 27.89 21.25 0.17
CA ALA A 61 28.39 19.89 0.35
C ALA A 61 27.72 19.25 1.58
N GLY A 62 27.11 18.08 1.40
CA GLY A 62 26.58 17.29 2.51
C GLY A 62 25.51 16.29 2.12
N ASP A 63 25.31 15.29 2.98
CA ASP A 63 24.18 14.37 2.87
C ASP A 63 22.85 15.11 3.06
N ALA A 64 21.97 14.99 2.08
CA ALA A 64 20.72 15.73 2.07
C ALA A 64 19.78 15.32 3.21
N GLU A 65 19.83 14.07 3.68
CA GLU A 65 18.98 13.66 4.79
C GLU A 65 19.45 14.28 6.11
N THR A 66 20.77 14.36 6.32
CA THR A 66 21.37 15.07 7.46
C THR A 66 21.00 16.55 7.45
N MET A 67 21.08 17.22 6.29
CA MET A 67 20.65 18.62 6.14
C MET A 67 19.17 18.80 6.51
N LEU A 68 18.27 17.96 5.99
CA LEU A 68 16.84 18.06 6.30
C LEU A 68 16.57 17.87 7.80
N LYS A 69 17.31 17.01 8.50
CA LYS A 69 17.23 16.86 9.97
C LYS A 69 17.67 18.13 10.70
N GLN A 70 18.73 18.79 10.25
CA GLN A 70 19.19 20.06 10.82
C GLN A 70 18.16 21.17 10.62
N ILE A 71 17.52 21.24 9.44
CA ILE A 71 16.46 22.21 9.16
C ILE A 71 15.24 22.00 10.09
N ARG A 72 14.81 20.74 10.29
CA ARG A 72 13.70 20.39 11.21
C ARG A 72 14.01 20.78 12.65
N SER A 73 15.25 20.60 13.09
CA SER A 73 15.70 20.89 14.46
C SER A 73 16.06 22.36 14.73
N GLY A 74 15.91 23.25 13.74
CA GLY A 74 16.24 24.66 13.93
C GLY A 74 17.70 25.03 13.70
N LYS A 75 18.60 24.04 13.59
CA LYS A 75 20.05 24.23 13.56
C LYS A 75 20.61 24.80 12.26
N SER A 76 19.84 24.73 11.18
CA SER A 76 20.21 25.24 9.85
C SER A 76 18.99 25.79 9.12
N GLU A 77 19.20 26.77 8.25
CA GLU A 77 18.20 27.22 7.28
C GLU A 77 18.34 26.53 5.92
N GLY A 78 19.32 25.63 5.76
CA GLY A 78 19.58 24.92 4.51
C GLY A 78 20.24 25.78 3.43
N PRO A 79 20.42 25.23 2.21
CA PRO A 79 21.10 25.92 1.11
C PRO A 79 20.33 27.14 0.58
N VAL A 80 19.01 27.16 0.80
CA VAL A 80 18.12 28.27 0.46
C VAL A 80 17.31 28.59 1.72
N PRO A 81 17.61 29.68 2.45
CA PRO A 81 16.96 30.01 3.70
C PRO A 81 15.42 29.99 3.66
N LEU A 82 14.84 30.55 2.59
CA LEU A 82 13.39 30.55 2.39
C LEU A 82 12.82 29.13 2.27
N LEU A 83 13.49 28.23 1.54
CA LEU A 83 13.05 26.83 1.43
C LEU A 83 13.18 26.11 2.76
N GLY A 84 14.24 26.36 3.54
CA GLY A 84 14.40 25.76 4.86
C GLY A 84 13.31 26.17 5.84
N ARG A 85 13.00 27.47 5.95
CA ARG A 85 11.89 27.95 6.78
C ARG A 85 10.54 27.40 6.33
N THR A 86 10.30 27.35 5.02
CA THR A 86 9.07 26.78 4.44
C THR A 86 8.96 25.29 4.72
N TYR A 87 10.04 24.54 4.57
CA TYR A 87 10.11 23.12 4.89
C TYR A 87 9.82 22.84 6.37
N ARG A 88 10.36 23.65 7.28
CA ARG A 88 10.10 23.54 8.72
C ARG A 88 8.61 23.73 9.04
N ARG A 89 7.97 24.76 8.49
CA ARG A 89 6.52 24.99 8.64
C ARG A 89 5.69 23.81 8.12
N HIS A 90 6.05 23.26 6.96
CA HIS A 90 5.35 22.09 6.42
C HIS A 90 5.57 20.82 7.26
N TRP A 91 6.74 20.67 7.88
CA TRP A 91 6.99 19.60 8.84
C TRP A 91 6.14 19.78 10.10
N GLU A 92 6.10 20.97 10.68
CA GLU A 92 5.25 21.28 11.85
C GLU A 92 3.78 20.99 11.56
N ALA A 93 3.26 21.43 10.41
CA ALA A 93 1.89 21.15 10.00
C ALA A 93 1.61 19.63 9.81
N GLU A 94 2.55 18.86 9.26
CA GLU A 94 2.40 17.39 9.17
C GLU A 94 2.34 16.75 10.57
N GLN A 95 3.17 17.22 11.50
CA GLN A 95 3.19 16.71 12.88
C GLN A 95 1.92 17.07 13.65
N GLU A 96 1.40 18.28 13.46
CA GLU A 96 0.10 18.71 14.00
C GLU A 96 -1.03 17.78 13.53
N MET A 97 -1.10 17.52 12.21
CA MET A 97 -2.11 16.61 11.66
C MET A 97 -1.89 15.16 12.10
N ALA A 98 -0.65 14.72 12.30
CA ALA A 98 -0.36 13.40 12.86
C ALA A 98 -0.85 13.26 14.30
N GLN A 99 -0.72 14.33 15.10
CA GLN A 99 -1.18 14.36 16.48
C GLN A 99 -2.71 14.37 16.55
N ALA A 100 -3.37 15.19 15.72
CA ALA A 100 -4.83 15.19 15.60
C ALA A 100 -5.37 13.81 15.19
N MET A 101 -4.69 13.14 14.25
CA MET A 101 -5.04 11.78 13.83
C MET A 101 -4.91 10.77 14.97
N ARG A 102 -3.84 10.88 15.77
CA ARG A 102 -3.65 10.02 16.94
C ARG A 102 -4.76 10.21 17.97
N GLN A 103 -5.14 11.47 18.26
CA GLN A 103 -6.21 11.78 19.21
C GLN A 103 -7.55 11.21 18.74
N ALA A 104 -7.91 11.46 17.47
CA ALA A 104 -9.16 10.93 16.90
C ALA A 104 -9.21 9.39 16.85
N LEU A 105 -8.05 8.71 16.83
CA LEU A 105 -7.98 7.25 16.87
C LEU A 105 -8.26 6.68 18.27
N GLN A 106 -8.00 7.43 19.35
CA GLN A 106 -8.19 6.91 20.71
C GLN A 106 -9.64 6.46 20.97
N ASP A 107 -10.60 7.16 20.36
CA ASP A 107 -12.03 6.85 20.48
C ASP A 107 -12.53 5.84 19.43
N HIS A 108 -11.65 5.39 18.52
CA HIS A 108 -12.05 4.49 17.44
C HIS A 108 -12.23 3.04 17.96
N PRO A 109 -13.35 2.35 17.67
CA PRO A 109 -13.65 1.03 18.23
C PRO A 109 -12.58 -0.05 17.98
N ALA A 110 -11.92 0.00 16.81
CA ALA A 110 -10.84 -0.93 16.45
C ALA A 110 -9.45 -0.55 17.01
N TRP A 111 -9.30 0.63 17.63
CA TRP A 111 -7.99 1.13 18.08
C TRP A 111 -7.31 0.27 19.15
N PRO A 112 -8.01 -0.26 20.18
CA PRO A 112 -7.39 -1.09 21.21
C PRO A 112 -6.63 -2.30 20.65
N TRP A 113 -7.08 -2.83 19.51
CA TRP A 113 -6.38 -3.89 18.80
C TRP A 113 -5.32 -3.34 17.83
N LEU A 114 -5.66 -2.33 17.03
CA LEU A 114 -4.76 -1.77 16.01
C LEU A 114 -3.44 -1.28 16.60
N GLU A 115 -3.46 -0.70 17.80
CA GLU A 115 -2.25 -0.18 18.45
C GLU A 115 -1.27 -1.28 18.91
N GLN A 116 -1.78 -2.50 19.16
CA GLN A 116 -0.99 -3.65 19.58
C GLN A 116 -0.41 -4.42 18.38
N VAL A 117 -0.87 -4.12 17.15
CA VAL A 117 -0.34 -4.74 15.95
C VAL A 117 1.03 -4.16 15.61
N LYS A 118 2.08 -4.98 15.77
CA LYS A 118 3.46 -4.60 15.43
C LYS A 118 3.57 -4.13 13.97
N GLY A 119 4.08 -2.92 13.77
CA GLY A 119 4.22 -2.31 12.44
C GLY A 119 3.03 -1.45 12.00
N ILE A 120 1.94 -1.37 12.78
CA ILE A 120 0.88 -0.39 12.57
C ILE A 120 1.11 0.80 13.51
N GLY A 121 1.42 1.96 12.94
CA GLY A 121 1.42 3.23 13.68
C GLY A 121 0.10 3.99 13.50
N PRO A 122 -0.18 4.99 14.36
CA PRO A 122 -1.39 5.82 14.29
C PRO A 122 -1.63 6.40 12.88
N THR A 123 -0.57 6.83 12.20
CA THR A 123 -0.70 7.38 10.85
C THR A 123 -1.17 6.36 9.82
N LEU A 124 -0.69 5.11 9.85
CA LEU A 124 -1.11 4.07 8.92
C LEU A 124 -2.53 3.58 9.25
N ALA A 125 -2.82 3.42 10.55
CA ALA A 125 -4.14 3.09 11.04
C ALA A 125 -5.17 4.13 10.62
N GLY A 126 -4.94 5.41 10.92
CA GLY A 126 -5.84 6.52 10.62
C GLY A 126 -6.14 6.63 9.12
N LYS A 127 -5.11 6.56 8.27
CA LYS A 127 -5.27 6.54 6.80
C LYS A 127 -6.15 5.39 6.29
N LEU A 128 -6.11 4.24 6.97
CA LEU A 128 -6.90 3.07 6.59
C LEU A 128 -8.35 3.21 7.08
N VAL A 129 -8.55 3.44 8.39
CA VAL A 129 -9.89 3.50 9.00
C VAL A 129 -10.70 4.69 8.51
N ALA A 130 -10.04 5.80 8.12
CA ALA A 130 -10.67 6.94 7.44
C ALA A 130 -11.46 6.59 6.17
N ARG A 131 -11.22 5.40 5.58
CA ARG A 131 -11.81 4.97 4.31
C ARG A 131 -12.65 3.72 4.40
N LEU A 132 -12.56 3.01 5.52
CA LEU A 132 -13.30 1.78 5.77
C LEU A 132 -14.49 2.08 6.68
N ASP A 133 -15.49 1.22 6.62
CA ASP A 133 -16.69 1.33 7.45
C ASP A 133 -17.21 -0.09 7.70
N ALA A 134 -17.05 -0.57 8.94
CA ALA A 134 -17.48 -1.89 9.34
C ALA A 134 -19.00 -2.06 9.31
N THR A 135 -19.78 -0.98 9.45
CA THR A 135 -21.26 -1.02 9.40
C THR A 135 -21.79 -1.32 8.00
N ARG A 136 -21.03 -0.97 6.97
CA ARG A 136 -21.38 -1.15 5.55
C ARG A 136 -20.82 -2.42 4.93
N ALA A 137 -19.89 -3.08 5.60
CA ALA A 137 -19.24 -4.28 5.12
C ALA A 137 -19.75 -5.50 5.88
N ASP A 138 -20.66 -6.25 5.26
CA ASP A 138 -21.23 -7.45 5.89
C ASP A 138 -20.26 -8.64 5.91
N THR A 139 -19.18 -8.59 5.14
CA THR A 139 -18.18 -9.65 5.09
C THR A 139 -16.76 -9.08 5.09
N PRO A 140 -15.76 -9.81 5.60
CA PRO A 140 -14.36 -9.38 5.51
C PRO A 140 -13.91 -9.28 4.04
N SER A 141 -14.52 -10.08 3.16
CA SER A 141 -14.31 -10.00 1.71
C SER A 141 -14.60 -8.63 1.11
N ALA A 142 -15.60 -7.92 1.64
CA ALA A 142 -15.94 -6.59 1.20
C ALA A 142 -14.83 -5.57 1.53
N PHE A 143 -14.16 -5.70 2.68
CA PHE A 143 -13.02 -4.84 3.06
C PHE A 143 -11.88 -4.98 2.06
N TRP A 144 -11.39 -6.20 1.85
CA TRP A 144 -10.26 -6.38 0.94
C TRP A 144 -10.66 -6.15 -0.52
N ALA A 145 -11.93 -6.35 -0.90
CA ALA A 145 -12.41 -5.97 -2.23
C ALA A 145 -12.37 -4.45 -2.43
N TYR A 146 -12.86 -3.68 -1.46
CA TYR A 146 -12.79 -2.22 -1.47
C TYR A 146 -11.35 -1.69 -1.51
N CYS A 147 -10.41 -2.36 -0.83
CA CYS A 147 -8.97 -2.07 -0.90
C CYS A 147 -8.30 -2.56 -2.20
N GLY A 148 -9.05 -3.06 -3.20
CA GLY A 148 -8.51 -3.52 -4.48
C GLY A 148 -7.70 -4.82 -4.39
N LEU A 149 -7.94 -5.60 -3.33
CA LEU A 149 -7.37 -6.92 -3.08
C LEU A 149 -8.31 -8.07 -3.52
N ALA A 150 -9.47 -7.76 -4.10
CA ALA A 150 -10.31 -8.74 -4.79
C ALA A 150 -9.58 -9.39 -5.98
N THR A 151 -10.06 -10.57 -6.37
CA THR A 151 -9.58 -11.28 -7.56
C THR A 151 -10.66 -11.31 -8.62
N VAL A 152 -10.26 -11.34 -9.89
CA VAL A 152 -11.14 -11.50 -11.06
C VAL A 152 -10.83 -12.81 -11.77
N PRO A 153 -11.77 -13.35 -12.57
CA PRO A 153 -11.49 -14.47 -13.46
C PRO A 153 -10.29 -14.18 -14.35
N GLY A 154 -9.46 -15.19 -14.56
CA GLY A 154 -8.25 -15.07 -15.36
C GLY A 154 -7.87 -16.38 -16.03
N VAL A 155 -6.84 -16.30 -16.85
CA VAL A 155 -6.28 -17.43 -17.59
C VAL A 155 -4.82 -17.59 -17.19
N GLU A 156 -4.42 -18.83 -16.92
CA GLU A 156 -3.03 -19.20 -16.67
C GLU A 156 -2.34 -19.63 -17.96
N TYR A 157 -1.14 -19.11 -18.14
CA TYR A 157 -0.27 -19.35 -19.27
C TYR A 157 1.05 -19.95 -18.78
N ARG A 158 1.59 -20.92 -19.53
CA ARG A 158 2.85 -21.59 -19.24
C ARG A 158 3.75 -21.63 -20.46
N CYS A 159 5.03 -21.35 -20.27
CA CYS A 159 6.06 -21.58 -21.28
C CYS A 159 6.59 -23.00 -21.18
N ARG A 160 6.54 -23.78 -22.27
CA ARG A 160 7.09 -25.14 -22.32
C ARG A 160 8.62 -25.16 -22.27
N THR A 161 9.28 -24.10 -22.75
CA THR A 161 10.75 -24.04 -22.86
C THR A 161 11.45 -23.73 -21.53
N CYS A 162 10.93 -22.78 -20.75
CA CYS A 162 11.58 -22.37 -19.49
C CYS A 162 10.72 -22.60 -18.24
N GLY A 163 9.51 -23.15 -18.39
CA GLY A 163 8.61 -23.43 -17.26
C GLY A 163 7.97 -22.19 -16.63
N TYR A 164 8.16 -20.99 -17.21
CA TYR A 164 7.57 -19.76 -16.71
C TYR A 164 6.04 -19.83 -16.73
N THR A 165 5.41 -19.46 -15.60
CA THR A 165 3.95 -19.42 -15.46
C THR A 165 3.46 -18.02 -15.09
N ALA A 166 2.54 -17.50 -15.89
CA ALA A 166 1.89 -16.20 -15.70
C ALA A 166 0.37 -16.37 -15.71
N SER A 167 -0.35 -15.50 -15.01
CA SER A 167 -1.81 -15.50 -15.05
C SER A 167 -2.31 -14.08 -15.28
N PHE A 168 -3.23 -13.91 -16.23
CA PHE A 168 -3.75 -12.60 -16.63
C PHE A 168 -5.28 -12.60 -16.61
N PRO A 169 -5.94 -11.43 -16.46
CA PRO A 169 -7.39 -11.34 -16.58
C PRO A 169 -7.84 -11.82 -17.96
N GLU A 170 -9.03 -12.42 -18.06
CA GLU A 170 -9.58 -12.91 -19.33
C GLU A 170 -9.66 -11.83 -20.42
N SER A 171 -9.84 -10.57 -20.01
CA SER A 171 -9.93 -9.42 -20.93
C SER A 171 -8.60 -9.02 -21.57
N TYR A 172 -7.47 -9.57 -21.12
CA TYR A 172 -6.15 -9.16 -21.59
C TYR A 172 -5.77 -9.89 -22.89
N ARG A 173 -5.27 -9.14 -23.87
CA ARG A 173 -4.55 -9.71 -25.01
C ARG A 173 -3.10 -9.93 -24.63
N VAL A 174 -2.74 -11.18 -24.38
CA VAL A 174 -1.41 -11.57 -23.91
C VAL A 174 -0.51 -11.90 -25.10
N SER A 175 0.69 -11.34 -25.14
CA SER A 175 1.71 -11.73 -26.11
C SER A 175 2.50 -12.94 -25.60
N GLY A 176 2.93 -13.82 -26.51
CA GLY A 176 3.71 -15.02 -26.15
C GLY A 176 5.13 -14.72 -25.60
N ALA A 177 5.64 -13.50 -25.82
CA ALA A 177 7.00 -13.13 -25.45
C ALA A 177 7.14 -12.84 -23.95
N HIS A 178 8.20 -13.36 -23.34
CA HIS A 178 8.49 -13.16 -21.92
C HIS A 178 9.99 -13.19 -21.63
N THR A 179 10.36 -12.72 -20.44
CA THR A 179 11.72 -12.87 -19.90
C THR A 179 11.91 -14.29 -19.37
N ARG A 180 13.07 -14.90 -19.62
CA ARG A 180 13.40 -16.24 -19.12
C ARG A 180 13.27 -16.27 -17.59
N LEU A 181 12.65 -17.33 -17.07
CA LEU A 181 12.52 -17.55 -15.63
C LEU A 181 13.91 -17.54 -14.97
N GLY A 182 14.09 -16.70 -13.94
CA GLY A 182 15.35 -16.56 -13.19
C GLY A 182 16.52 -15.89 -13.95
N GLY A 183 16.35 -15.52 -15.21
CA GLY A 183 17.42 -14.99 -16.05
C GLY A 183 17.23 -13.53 -16.47
N ARG A 184 18.30 -12.93 -16.99
CA ARG A 184 18.28 -11.62 -17.65
C ARG A 184 18.31 -11.86 -19.16
N GLY A 185 17.15 -11.93 -19.79
CA GLY A 185 17.06 -12.13 -21.24
C GLY A 185 15.68 -12.62 -21.70
N ARG A 186 15.37 -12.41 -22.98
CA ARG A 186 14.13 -12.90 -23.59
C ARG A 186 14.22 -14.42 -23.75
N CYS A 187 13.14 -15.13 -23.42
CA CYS A 187 13.04 -16.56 -23.69
C CYS A 187 12.79 -16.78 -25.19
N SER A 188 13.36 -17.86 -25.74
CA SER A 188 13.08 -18.30 -27.11
C SER A 188 11.68 -18.93 -27.26
N GLY A 189 11.10 -19.43 -26.17
CA GLY A 189 9.77 -20.01 -26.14
C GLY A 189 8.64 -18.98 -26.04
N GLN A 190 7.42 -19.44 -26.29
CA GLN A 190 6.21 -18.66 -26.10
C GLN A 190 5.39 -19.20 -24.91
N ILE A 191 4.66 -18.32 -24.24
CA ILE A 191 3.66 -18.73 -23.26
C ILE A 191 2.38 -19.14 -23.98
N GLU A 192 1.86 -20.30 -23.61
CA GLU A 192 0.61 -20.86 -24.13
C GLU A 192 -0.39 -20.99 -23.00
N VAL A 193 -1.69 -21.00 -23.34
CA VAL A 193 -2.75 -21.23 -22.36
C VAL A 193 -2.57 -22.61 -21.74
N SER A 194 -2.46 -22.66 -20.41
CA SER A 194 -2.31 -23.90 -19.65
C SER A 194 -3.58 -24.25 -18.89
N ARG A 195 -4.30 -23.26 -18.35
CA ARG A 195 -5.51 -23.48 -17.56
C ARG A 195 -6.42 -22.25 -17.62
N THR A 196 -7.71 -22.46 -17.83
CA THR A 196 -8.76 -21.43 -17.86
C THR A 196 -9.70 -21.55 -16.66
N GLU A 197 -10.09 -22.78 -16.30
CA GLU A 197 -11.10 -23.00 -15.27
C GLU A 197 -10.57 -22.83 -13.84
N GLY A 198 -11.31 -22.05 -13.06
CA GLY A 198 -11.02 -21.78 -11.64
C GLY A 198 -9.80 -20.89 -11.40
N VAL A 199 -9.19 -20.32 -12.46
CA VAL A 199 -8.05 -19.42 -12.31
C VAL A 199 -8.54 -18.03 -11.94
N ARG A 200 -8.05 -17.50 -10.82
CA ARG A 200 -8.33 -16.13 -10.37
C ARG A 200 -7.04 -15.33 -10.29
N VAL A 201 -7.10 -14.08 -10.74
CA VAL A 201 -5.96 -13.17 -10.77
C VAL A 201 -6.26 -11.91 -9.97
N ALA A 202 -5.22 -11.20 -9.55
CA ALA A 202 -5.39 -9.94 -8.86
C ALA A 202 -6.11 -8.92 -9.76
N GLN A 203 -7.03 -8.15 -9.16
CA GLN A 203 -7.74 -7.08 -9.87
C GLN A 203 -6.74 -6.14 -10.60
N PRO A 204 -6.86 -5.98 -11.92
CA PRO A 204 -5.98 -5.10 -12.69
C PRO A 204 -6.18 -3.63 -12.32
N LYS A 205 -5.14 -2.83 -12.57
CA LYS A 205 -5.24 -1.37 -12.46
C LYS A 205 -6.23 -0.85 -13.52
N PRO A 206 -7.12 0.10 -13.21
CA PRO A 206 -7.99 0.71 -14.21
C PRO A 206 -7.17 1.32 -15.35
N ALA A 207 -7.68 1.21 -16.57
CA ALA A 207 -7.09 1.87 -17.73
C ALA A 207 -7.20 3.39 -17.60
N ARG A 208 -6.39 4.13 -18.38
CA ARG A 208 -6.44 5.60 -18.39
C ARG A 208 -7.85 6.07 -18.76
N GLY A 209 -8.46 6.87 -17.89
CA GLY A 209 -9.81 7.41 -18.06
C GLY A 209 -10.94 6.51 -17.52
N GLN A 210 -10.64 5.27 -17.10
CA GLN A 210 -11.63 4.42 -16.45
C GLN A 210 -11.69 4.66 -14.94
N ARG A 211 -12.90 4.56 -14.38
CA ARG A 211 -13.10 4.58 -12.93
C ARG A 211 -12.62 3.26 -12.33
N ALA A 212 -11.95 3.33 -11.19
CA ALA A 212 -11.56 2.12 -10.44
C ALA A 212 -12.80 1.50 -9.78
N SER A 213 -12.88 0.16 -9.75
CA SER A 213 -13.88 -0.58 -8.99
C SER A 213 -13.57 -0.64 -7.48
N TYR A 214 -12.44 -0.08 -7.07
CA TYR A 214 -11.91 -0.12 -5.71
C TYR A 214 -11.29 1.23 -5.36
N ASP A 215 -11.03 1.46 -4.08
CA ASP A 215 -10.35 2.65 -3.62
C ASP A 215 -8.83 2.54 -3.81
N GLN A 216 -8.30 3.32 -4.75
CA GLN A 216 -6.88 3.27 -5.11
C GLN A 216 -5.97 3.70 -3.96
N TYR A 217 -6.45 4.57 -3.08
CA TYR A 217 -5.67 5.07 -1.97
C TYR A 217 -5.64 4.03 -0.84
N ALA A 218 -6.77 3.41 -0.49
CA ALA A 218 -6.82 2.30 0.46
C ALA A 218 -5.90 1.15 0.01
N LYS A 219 -5.88 0.82 -1.29
CA LYS A 219 -4.92 -0.16 -1.86
C LYS A 219 -3.47 0.21 -1.60
N LYS A 220 -3.11 1.49 -1.75
CA LYS A 220 -1.76 1.99 -1.45
C LYS A 220 -1.46 1.88 0.04
N VAL A 221 -2.41 2.22 0.91
CA VAL A 221 -2.24 2.09 2.38
C VAL A 221 -2.04 0.63 2.78
N CYS A 222 -2.82 -0.31 2.23
CA CYS A 222 -2.61 -1.74 2.47
C CYS A 222 -1.20 -2.20 2.08
N TYR A 223 -0.69 -1.75 0.92
CA TYR A 223 0.68 -2.03 0.52
C TYR A 223 1.71 -1.47 1.51
N LEU A 224 1.52 -0.22 1.96
CA LEU A 224 2.41 0.39 2.96
C LEU A 224 2.39 -0.39 4.28
N ILE A 225 1.21 -0.81 4.74
CA ILE A 225 1.03 -1.67 5.92
C ILE A 225 1.77 -2.99 5.73
N GLY A 226 1.56 -3.68 4.61
CA GLY A 226 2.28 -4.92 4.30
C GLY A 226 3.79 -4.73 4.36
N THR A 227 4.33 -3.67 3.74
CA THR A 227 5.76 -3.38 3.81
C THR A 227 6.24 -3.02 5.22
N SER A 228 5.37 -2.43 6.05
CA SER A 228 5.66 -2.11 7.44
C SER A 228 5.84 -3.39 8.25
N PHE A 229 4.96 -4.39 8.09
CA PHE A 229 5.10 -5.70 8.75
C PHE A 229 6.45 -6.37 8.45
N LEU A 230 6.91 -6.30 7.19
CA LEU A 230 8.19 -6.87 6.81
C LEU A 230 9.37 -6.15 7.49
N LYS A 231 9.27 -4.84 7.72
CA LYS A 231 10.31 -4.03 8.37
C LYS A 231 10.30 -4.19 9.88
N SER A 232 9.11 -4.29 10.48
CA SER A 232 8.94 -4.36 11.94
C SER A 232 9.02 -5.77 12.50
N GLY A 233 8.79 -6.81 11.68
CA GLY A 233 8.70 -8.19 12.16
C GLY A 233 7.34 -8.51 12.81
N GLY A 234 7.30 -9.54 13.65
CA GLY A 234 6.09 -9.99 14.36
C GLY A 234 5.22 -10.96 13.57
N ALA A 235 4.06 -11.30 14.13
CA ALA A 235 3.19 -12.39 13.66
C ALA A 235 2.79 -12.29 12.17
N TYR A 236 2.44 -11.09 11.68
CA TYR A 236 2.12 -10.90 10.26
C TYR A 236 3.33 -11.08 9.33
N SER A 237 4.53 -10.74 9.81
CA SER A 237 5.78 -10.96 9.08
C SER A 237 6.10 -12.46 9.00
N ASP A 238 5.84 -13.21 10.07
CA ASP A 238 6.00 -14.67 10.10
C ASP A 238 5.01 -15.36 9.18
N TYR A 239 3.73 -14.97 9.22
CA TYR A 239 2.73 -15.44 8.27
C TYR A 239 3.17 -15.20 6.81
N TYR A 240 3.67 -14.00 6.51
CA TYR A 240 4.23 -13.68 5.20
C TYR A 240 5.38 -14.63 4.81
N ARG A 241 6.32 -14.91 5.73
CA ARG A 241 7.47 -15.80 5.47
C ARG A 241 7.01 -17.23 5.17
N ARG A 242 6.07 -17.77 5.97
CA ARG A 242 5.46 -19.09 5.75
C ARG A 242 4.79 -19.18 4.38
N GLU A 243 3.96 -18.19 4.06
CA GLU A 243 3.26 -18.14 2.78
C GLU A 243 4.20 -18.00 1.58
N LYS A 244 5.28 -17.24 1.73
CA LYS A 244 6.30 -17.12 0.69
C LYS A 244 7.02 -18.46 0.48
N ALA A 245 7.42 -19.15 1.54
CA ALA A 245 8.06 -20.46 1.46
C ALA A 245 7.15 -21.51 0.79
N LYS A 246 5.85 -21.52 1.16
CA LYS A 246 4.83 -22.37 0.51
C LYS A 246 4.74 -22.09 -1.00
N LEU A 247 4.67 -20.81 -1.39
CA LEU A 247 4.65 -20.42 -2.80
C LEU A 247 5.95 -20.74 -3.55
N GLU A 248 7.10 -20.70 -2.87
CA GLU A 248 8.38 -21.09 -3.46
C GLU A 248 8.44 -22.59 -3.77
N ALA A 249 7.88 -23.44 -2.89
CA ALA A 249 7.78 -24.88 -3.08
C ALA A 249 6.72 -25.29 -4.12
N GLU A 250 5.51 -24.74 -4.02
CA GLU A 250 4.37 -25.15 -4.86
C GLU A 250 4.41 -24.55 -6.27
N ARG A 251 5.04 -23.38 -6.44
CA ARG A 251 4.99 -22.60 -7.69
C ARG A 251 6.40 -22.22 -8.20
N PRO A 252 7.24 -23.20 -8.57
CA PRO A 252 8.60 -22.93 -9.07
C PRO A 252 8.59 -22.13 -10.38
N GLY A 253 7.55 -22.26 -11.21
CA GLY A 253 7.39 -21.51 -12.46
C GLY A 253 7.08 -20.02 -12.28
N TRP A 254 6.82 -19.55 -11.06
CA TRP A 254 6.53 -18.14 -10.80
C TRP A 254 7.80 -17.33 -10.58
N ALA A 255 7.86 -16.13 -11.18
CA ALA A 255 8.91 -15.17 -10.89
C ALA A 255 8.97 -14.84 -9.39
N THR A 256 10.18 -14.63 -8.85
CA THR A 256 10.41 -14.29 -7.43
C THR A 256 9.59 -13.10 -6.97
N ALA A 257 9.49 -12.05 -7.80
CA ALA A 257 8.65 -10.88 -7.51
C ALA A 257 7.15 -11.24 -7.39
N ARG A 258 6.64 -12.16 -8.21
CA ARG A 258 5.23 -12.60 -8.13
C ARG A 258 4.97 -13.36 -6.83
N ARG A 259 5.89 -14.24 -6.42
CA ARG A 259 5.80 -14.99 -5.16
C ARG A 259 5.77 -14.03 -3.96
N HIS A 260 6.70 -13.07 -3.93
CA HIS A 260 6.75 -12.00 -2.92
C HIS A 260 5.43 -11.21 -2.84
N LEU A 261 4.96 -10.66 -3.97
CA LEU A 261 3.74 -9.83 -4.00
C LEU A 261 2.48 -10.63 -3.67
N THR A 262 2.45 -11.93 -3.99
CA THR A 262 1.31 -12.80 -3.66
C THR A 262 1.28 -13.09 -2.17
N ALA A 263 2.43 -13.44 -1.56
CA ALA A 263 2.54 -13.63 -0.12
C ALA A 263 2.14 -12.35 0.63
N LEU A 264 2.66 -11.19 0.20
CA LEU A 264 2.31 -9.89 0.79
C LEU A 264 0.80 -9.62 0.73
N ARG A 265 0.18 -9.87 -0.42
CA ARG A 265 -1.26 -9.74 -0.61
C ARG A 265 -2.07 -10.67 0.29
N LYS A 266 -1.59 -11.89 0.55
CA LYS A 266 -2.25 -12.81 1.50
C LYS A 266 -2.19 -12.25 2.91
N THR A 267 -1.04 -11.73 3.34
CA THR A 267 -0.88 -11.06 4.64
C THR A 267 -1.78 -9.83 4.78
N GLU A 268 -1.85 -8.98 3.76
CA GLU A 268 -2.74 -7.82 3.75
C GLU A 268 -4.21 -8.21 3.89
N LYS A 269 -4.64 -9.30 3.23
CA LYS A 269 -6.00 -9.82 3.36
C LYS A 269 -6.28 -10.35 4.75
N LEU A 270 -5.36 -11.13 5.32
CA LEU A 270 -5.48 -11.65 6.68
C LEU A 270 -5.64 -10.50 7.68
N PHE A 271 -4.80 -9.47 7.58
CA PHE A 271 -4.90 -8.28 8.41
C PHE A 271 -6.26 -7.57 8.27
N LEU A 272 -6.77 -7.39 7.05
CA LEU A 272 -8.09 -6.79 6.83
C LEU A 272 -9.23 -7.65 7.36
N SER A 273 -9.11 -8.98 7.31
CA SER A 273 -10.08 -9.89 7.94
C SER A 273 -10.09 -9.70 9.46
N HIS A 274 -8.93 -9.62 10.10
CA HIS A 274 -8.81 -9.42 11.54
C HIS A 274 -9.35 -8.05 11.96
N LEU A 275 -9.00 -6.99 11.21
CA LEU A 275 -9.54 -5.66 11.43
C LEU A 275 -11.06 -5.65 11.34
N TRP A 276 -11.64 -6.33 10.35
CA TRP A 276 -13.09 -6.43 10.20
C TRP A 276 -13.74 -7.16 11.38
N LEU A 277 -13.17 -8.29 11.83
CA LEU A 277 -13.67 -9.07 12.96
C LEU A 277 -13.69 -8.23 14.23
N VAL A 278 -12.54 -7.63 14.58
CA VAL A 278 -12.41 -6.83 15.79
C VAL A 278 -13.32 -5.61 15.75
N TRP A 279 -13.37 -4.92 14.63
CA TRP A 279 -14.19 -3.71 14.52
C TRP A 279 -15.68 -4.02 14.61
N ARG A 280 -16.17 -5.08 13.97
CA ARG A 280 -17.58 -5.47 14.12
C ARG A 280 -17.90 -5.98 15.52
N ALA A 281 -17.00 -6.76 16.14
CA ALA A 281 -17.17 -7.20 17.52
C ALA A 281 -17.26 -6.00 18.48
N ALA A 282 -16.40 -4.99 18.30
CA ALA A 282 -16.42 -3.76 19.10
C ALA A 282 -17.69 -2.89 18.90
N LEU A 283 -18.44 -3.11 17.82
CA LEU A 283 -19.70 -2.43 17.52
C LEU A 283 -20.93 -3.31 17.81
N ASP A 284 -20.75 -4.49 18.42
CA ASP A 284 -21.80 -5.49 18.65
C ASP A 284 -22.57 -5.87 17.38
N LEU A 285 -21.89 -5.84 16.23
CA LEU A 285 -22.46 -6.17 14.94
C LEU A 285 -22.34 -7.68 14.66
N PRO A 286 -23.30 -8.29 13.93
CA PRO A 286 -23.25 -9.70 13.64
C PRO A 286 -21.99 -10.04 12.83
N LEU A 287 -21.31 -11.11 13.27
CA LEU A 287 -20.17 -11.69 12.58
C LEU A 287 -20.69 -12.76 11.62
N THR A 288 -20.56 -12.53 10.31
CA THR A 288 -20.81 -13.58 9.33
C THR A 288 -19.78 -14.69 9.49
N GLN A 289 -20.26 -15.93 9.56
CA GLN A 289 -19.42 -17.13 9.44
C GLN A 289 -18.56 -17.05 8.16
N PRO A 290 -17.33 -17.61 8.15
CA PRO A 290 -16.46 -17.56 6.99
C PRO A 290 -17.17 -18.13 5.74
N TYR A 291 -17.06 -17.38 4.64
CA TYR A 291 -17.77 -17.61 3.38
C TYR A 291 -17.51 -19.02 2.79
N ALA A 292 -18.57 -19.80 2.60
CA ALA A 292 -18.55 -21.20 2.14
C ALA A 292 -18.00 -21.46 0.71
N GLY A 293 -17.61 -20.42 -0.03
CA GLY A 293 -17.13 -20.52 -1.42
C GLY A 293 -15.71 -19.99 -1.66
N ALA A 294 -14.95 -19.68 -0.61
CA ALA A 294 -13.55 -19.30 -0.76
C ALA A 294 -12.70 -20.58 -0.81
N GLN A 295 -11.98 -20.82 -1.91
CA GLN A 295 -10.79 -21.67 -1.91
C GLN A 295 -9.67 -21.00 -1.09
N GLN A 296 -9.97 -20.69 0.17
CA GLN A 296 -9.03 -20.30 1.20
C GLN A 296 -9.12 -21.42 2.22
N ASP A 297 -7.98 -22.05 2.51
CA ASP A 297 -7.83 -23.08 3.53
C ASP A 297 -8.63 -22.66 4.79
N PRO A 298 -9.65 -23.44 5.21
CA PRO A 298 -10.43 -23.16 6.41
C PRO A 298 -9.63 -23.17 7.72
N THR A 299 -8.32 -23.48 7.67
CA THR A 299 -7.44 -23.78 8.80
C THR A 299 -6.71 -22.58 9.43
N GLU A 300 -6.83 -21.35 8.93
CA GLU A 300 -6.00 -20.22 9.43
C GLU A 300 -6.72 -18.86 9.53
N ILE A 301 -7.99 -18.80 9.97
CA ILE A 301 -8.42 -17.56 10.66
C ILE A 301 -7.92 -17.68 12.10
N THR A 302 -6.63 -17.44 12.27
CA THR A 302 -6.02 -17.26 13.59
C THR A 302 -6.77 -16.15 14.31
N ASP A 303 -7.06 -16.33 15.60
CA ASP A 303 -7.66 -15.29 16.43
C ASP A 303 -6.90 -13.95 16.23
N PRO A 304 -7.59 -12.85 15.86
CA PRO A 304 -6.97 -11.53 15.74
C PRO A 304 -6.08 -11.16 16.93
N TRP A 305 -6.43 -11.58 18.14
CA TRP A 305 -5.67 -11.30 19.36
C TRP A 305 -4.43 -12.18 19.54
N ALA A 306 -4.35 -13.33 18.86
CA ALA A 306 -3.12 -14.12 18.81
C ALA A 306 -2.07 -13.53 17.84
N MET A 307 -2.43 -12.49 17.09
CA MET A 307 -1.56 -11.81 16.11
C MET A 307 -1.03 -10.46 16.61
N VAL A 308 -1.29 -10.12 17.88
CA VAL A 308 -0.78 -8.90 18.53
C VAL A 308 0.27 -9.25 19.58
N GLU A 309 1.15 -8.29 19.87
CA GLU A 309 2.09 -8.43 20.98
C GLU A 309 1.36 -8.06 22.28
N PRO A 310 1.51 -8.81 23.37
CA PRO A 310 0.84 -8.50 24.62
C PRO A 310 1.25 -7.11 25.11
N ALA A 311 0.27 -6.29 25.49
CA ALA A 311 0.49 -4.98 26.06
C ALA A 311 1.40 -5.09 27.30
N GLY A 312 2.65 -4.65 27.18
CA GLY A 312 3.63 -4.68 28.28
C GLY A 312 4.88 -5.52 28.05
N ALA A 313 5.05 -6.19 26.91
CA ALA A 313 6.36 -6.74 26.54
C ALA A 313 7.34 -5.58 26.30
N ALA A 314 8.13 -5.24 27.32
CA ALA A 314 9.29 -4.37 27.18
C ALA A 314 10.13 -4.85 25.99
N PRO A 315 10.79 -3.95 25.23
CA PRO A 315 11.68 -4.39 24.17
C PRO A 315 12.75 -5.27 24.80
N GLU A 316 12.74 -6.57 24.50
CA GLU A 316 13.80 -7.48 24.90
C GLU A 316 15.12 -6.87 24.41
N SER A 317 15.96 -6.51 25.37
CA SER A 317 17.34 -6.12 25.16
C SER A 317 18.10 -7.31 24.59
N GLY A 318 18.04 -7.47 23.27
CA GLY A 318 18.65 -8.57 22.53
C GLY A 318 19.51 -8.07 21.39
N SER A 319 20.80 -7.96 21.67
CA SER A 319 21.93 -7.87 20.73
C SER A 319 21.95 -6.70 19.73
N SER A 320 22.87 -5.76 19.98
CA SER A 320 23.47 -4.92 18.94
C SER A 320 23.78 -5.75 17.70
N PRO A 321 23.41 -5.31 16.48
CA PRO A 321 23.97 -5.92 15.29
C PRO A 321 25.48 -5.61 15.30
N THR A 322 26.28 -6.66 15.44
CA THR A 322 27.70 -6.63 15.15
C THR A 322 27.89 -5.99 13.78
N LEU A 323 28.66 -4.90 13.74
CA LEU A 323 29.23 -4.34 12.53
C LEU A 323 30.04 -5.44 11.85
N VAL A 324 29.42 -6.14 10.90
CA VAL A 324 30.15 -6.90 9.89
C VAL A 324 30.58 -5.88 8.85
N THR A 325 31.81 -5.38 9.01
CA THR A 325 32.61 -4.86 7.92
C THR A 325 32.83 -6.01 6.95
N GLY A 326 32.22 -5.95 5.78
CA GLY A 326 32.31 -6.96 4.74
C GLY A 326 31.94 -6.33 3.42
N ASP A 327 32.97 -6.05 2.64
CA ASP A 327 32.93 -5.59 1.27
C ASP A 327 31.96 -6.44 0.41
N ASP A 328 30.96 -5.78 -0.16
CA ASP A 328 30.27 -6.24 -1.36
C ASP A 328 29.55 -5.04 -2.01
N GLU A 329 30.36 -4.08 -2.47
CA GLU A 329 29.92 -3.13 -3.50
C GLU A 329 29.66 -3.90 -4.80
N GLY A 330 28.40 -4.13 -5.16
CA GLY A 330 28.09 -4.70 -6.47
C GLY A 330 26.62 -4.88 -6.78
N ALA A 331 26.05 -3.92 -7.52
CA ALA A 331 24.80 -4.03 -8.27
C ALA A 331 23.47 -3.81 -7.52
N LEU A 332 23.34 -2.65 -6.87
CA LEU A 332 22.03 -1.98 -6.84
C LEU A 332 21.69 -1.50 -8.25
N ALA A 333 20.60 -2.05 -8.77
CA ALA A 333 20.07 -1.82 -10.09
C ALA A 333 19.88 -0.32 -10.37
N ARG A 334 20.63 0.17 -11.37
CA ARG A 334 20.29 1.37 -12.14
C ARG A 334 18.83 1.24 -12.63
N PRO A 335 18.09 2.35 -12.76
CA PRO A 335 16.73 2.31 -13.28
C PRO A 335 16.75 1.66 -14.66
N VAL A 336 16.16 0.46 -14.76
CA VAL A 336 15.92 -0.18 -16.05
C VAL A 336 15.04 0.79 -16.83
N SER A 337 15.59 1.31 -17.92
CA SER A 337 14.85 2.06 -18.90
C SER A 337 13.57 1.31 -19.25
N ARG A 338 12.45 2.02 -19.13
CA ARG A 338 11.14 1.55 -19.57
C ARG A 338 11.19 1.17 -21.04
N ALA A 339 11.36 -0.11 -21.34
CA ALA A 339 10.74 -0.72 -22.50
C ALA A 339 9.32 -1.14 -22.09
N ALA A 340 8.46 -0.15 -21.86
CA ALA A 340 7.03 -0.39 -21.87
C ALA A 340 6.67 -0.75 -23.32
N ALA A 341 6.46 -2.04 -23.60
CA ALA A 341 5.70 -2.43 -24.77
C ALA A 341 4.29 -1.84 -24.57
N ALA A 342 4.07 -0.69 -25.21
CA ALA A 342 2.81 0.01 -25.21
C ALA A 342 1.77 -0.88 -25.91
N ILE A 343 0.92 -1.54 -25.14
CA ILE A 343 -0.35 -2.06 -25.64
C ILE A 343 -1.23 -0.83 -25.88
N ARG A 344 -1.27 -0.35 -27.13
CA ARG A 344 -2.21 0.69 -27.56
C ARG A 344 -3.62 0.07 -27.62
N PRO A 345 -4.65 0.68 -27.01
CA PRO A 345 -6.03 0.37 -27.36
C PRO A 345 -6.32 0.83 -28.80
N PRO A 346 -7.29 0.22 -29.50
CA PRO A 346 -7.64 0.59 -30.87
C PRO A 346 -8.03 2.08 -30.95
N SER A 347 -7.44 2.81 -31.88
CA SER A 347 -7.84 4.17 -32.24
C SER A 347 -9.23 4.13 -32.87
N ALA A 348 -10.19 4.83 -32.26
CA ALA A 348 -11.46 5.16 -32.90
C ALA A 348 -11.20 6.04 -34.14
N PRO A 349 -11.94 5.88 -35.25
CA PRO A 349 -11.78 6.71 -36.43
C PRO A 349 -12.10 8.19 -36.11
N PRO A 350 -11.37 9.15 -36.70
CA PRO A 350 -11.59 10.56 -36.42
C PRO A 350 -12.97 11.00 -36.90
N LYS A 351 -13.79 11.54 -35.97
CA LYS A 351 -14.97 12.31 -36.33
C LYS A 351 -14.53 13.56 -37.09
N ARG A 352 -15.02 13.70 -38.30
CA ARG A 352 -14.84 14.88 -39.18
C ARG A 352 -15.53 16.07 -38.51
N ILE A 353 -14.77 16.89 -37.76
CA ILE A 353 -15.27 18.18 -37.26
C ILE A 353 -15.01 19.19 -38.38
N SER A 354 -16.08 19.58 -39.06
CA SER A 354 -16.11 20.72 -39.97
C SER A 354 -15.71 21.98 -39.21
N ARG A 355 -14.54 22.53 -39.54
CA ARG A 355 -14.09 23.85 -39.10
C ARG A 355 -14.95 24.92 -39.77
N THR A 356 -15.92 25.45 -39.05
CA THR A 356 -16.42 26.80 -39.32
C THR A 356 -15.68 27.77 -38.40
N ARG A 357 -15.15 28.82 -39.03
CA ARG A 357 -14.37 29.94 -38.49
C ARG A 357 -15.02 30.54 -37.24
N LEU A 358 -14.20 31.12 -36.37
CA LEU A 358 -14.10 32.58 -36.23
C LEU A 358 -12.99 32.93 -35.22
N MET A 359 -12.04 33.72 -35.71
CA MET A 359 -11.29 34.73 -34.95
C MET A 359 -11.83 36.10 -35.39
N PRO A 360 -11.52 37.20 -34.68
CA PRO A 360 -10.69 37.33 -33.48
C PRO A 360 -11.50 37.26 -32.17
#